data_AF-A0A1F8NWI6-F1
#
_entry.id   AF-A0A1F8NWI6-F1
#
_cell.length_a   1.000
_cell.length_b   1.000
_cell.length_c   1.000
_cell.angle_alpha   90.00
_cell.angle_beta   90.00
_cell.angle_gamma   90.00
#
_symmetry.space_group_name_H-M   'P 1'
#
loop_
_entity.id
_entity.type
_entity.pdbx_description
1 polymer ?
#
loop_
_entity_poly.entity_id
_entity_poly.type
_entity_poly.pdbx_seq_one_letter_code
_entity_poly.pdbx_strand_id
1 'polypeptide(L)'
;MRTPVRILGILLLVVSVAGFVAPPVVIGVWPWQLMPLTARVLAGWGGLLAVGNPTLSGDRRWSSWVVGVESIALWHLLFLVRASAVRQDFTAGSLVNGYTARARGILILMAGLYGTMKLRRRSGRRGVSPAA
;
A
#
# COMPACT_ATOMS: atom_id res chain seq x y z
N MET A 1 9.19 -15.24 1.85
CA MET A 1 8.35 -14.08 1.46
C MET A 1 6.84 -14.32 1.48
N ARG A 2 6.33 -15.57 1.40
CA ARG A 2 4.87 -15.84 1.30
C ARG A 2 4.08 -15.67 2.60
N THR A 3 4.64 -16.13 3.72
CA THR A 3 4.02 -16.07 5.05
C THR A 3 3.74 -14.63 5.55
N PRO A 4 4.68 -13.66 5.47
CA PRO A 4 4.41 -12.31 5.97
C PRO A 4 3.35 -11.57 5.14
N VAL A 5 3.27 -11.79 3.82
CA VAL A 5 2.24 -11.17 2.96
C VAL A 5 0.85 -11.71 3.28
N ARG A 6 0.75 -13.02 3.56
CA ARG A 6 -0.51 -13.64 3.99
C ARG A 6 -0.96 -13.11 5.34
N ILE A 7 -0.07 -13.07 6.33
CA ILE A 7 -0.39 -12.53 7.67
C ILE A 7 -0.85 -11.07 7.55
N LEU A 8 -0.14 -10.26 6.76
CA LEU A 8 -0.52 -8.88 6.50
C LEU A 8 -1.91 -8.77 5.85
N GLY A 9 -2.22 -9.62 4.87
CA GLY A 9 -3.53 -9.65 4.21
C GLY A 9 -4.66 -10.04 5.17
N ILE A 10 -4.44 -11.03 6.05
CA ILE A 10 -5.41 -11.42 7.08
C ILE A 10 -5.62 -10.27 8.08
N LEU A 11 -4.54 -9.63 8.54
CA LEU A 11 -4.64 -8.50 9.46
C LEU A 11 -5.41 -7.33 8.82
N LEU A 12 -5.11 -7.01 7.55
CA LEU A 12 -5.86 -6.02 6.77
C LEU A 12 -7.34 -6.40 6.65
N LEU A 13 -7.65 -7.68 6.47
CA LEU A 13 -9.03 -8.16 6.38
C LEU A 13 -9.78 -7.88 7.68
N VAL A 14 -9.18 -8.23 8.82
CA VAL A 14 -9.77 -7.98 10.14
C VAL A 14 -10.02 -6.49 10.36
N VAL A 15 -9.03 -5.64 10.04
CA VAL A 15 -9.17 -4.18 10.17
C VAL A 15 -10.25 -3.64 9.24
N SER A 16 -10.34 -4.13 8.00
CA SER A 16 -11.38 -3.73 7.05
C SER A 16 -12.78 -4.14 7.51
N VAL A 17 -12.96 -5.37 8.00
CA VAL A 17 -14.25 -5.81 8.53
C VAL A 17 -14.64 -5.02 9.77
N ALA A 18 -13.71 -4.82 10.71
CA ALA A 18 -13.94 -4.04 11.91
C ALA A 18 -14.31 -2.58 11.57
N GLY A 19 -13.61 -1.97 10.62
CA GLY A 19 -13.89 -0.60 10.18
C GLY A 19 -15.21 -0.44 9.43
N PHE A 20 -15.67 -1.49 8.76
CA PHE A 20 -16.97 -1.51 8.09
C PHE A 20 -18.13 -1.64 9.08
N VAL A 21 -18.00 -2.54 10.06
CA VAL A 21 -19.03 -2.80 11.08
C VAL A 21 -19.11 -1.67 12.11
N ALA A 22 -17.95 -1.20 12.59
CA ALA A 22 -17.83 -0.20 13.63
C ALA A 22 -17.05 1.04 13.14
N PRO A 23 -17.65 1.88 12.25
CA PRO A 23 -16.96 3.05 11.74
C PRO A 23 -16.54 4.09 12.80
N PRO A 24 -17.19 4.27 13.97
CA PRO A 24 -16.72 5.23 14.97
C PRO A 24 -15.28 4.96 15.43
N VAL A 25 -14.87 3.69 15.50
CA VAL A 25 -13.51 3.29 15.90
C VAL A 25 -12.48 3.81 14.91
N VAL A 26 -12.76 3.67 13.60
CA VAL A 26 -11.87 4.14 12.53
C VAL A 26 -11.86 5.66 12.44
N ILE A 27 -13.02 6.30 12.60
CA ILE A 27 -13.15 7.76 12.60
C ILE A 27 -12.31 8.38 13.72
N GLY A 28 -12.31 7.79 14.92
CA GLY A 28 -11.57 8.33 16.07
C GLY A 28 -10.04 8.33 15.91
N VAL A 29 -9.50 7.47 15.05
CA VAL A 29 -8.05 7.40 14.76
C VAL A 29 -7.68 8.03 13.41
N TRP A 30 -8.67 8.47 12.64
CA TRP A 30 -8.43 8.99 11.31
C TRP A 30 -7.84 10.40 11.36
N PRO A 31 -6.84 10.71 10.52
CA PRO A 31 -6.14 12.00 10.59
C PRO A 31 -6.94 13.19 10.00
N TRP A 32 -8.13 12.96 9.46
CA TRP A 32 -9.06 14.00 8.99
C TRP A 32 -10.51 13.54 9.23
N GLN A 33 -11.46 14.46 9.16
CA GLN A 33 -12.87 14.14 9.41
C GLN A 33 -13.42 13.17 8.37
N LEU A 34 -14.05 12.10 8.85
CA LEU A 34 -14.71 11.10 8.03
C LEU A 34 -16.19 11.02 8.40
N MET A 35 -17.04 11.08 7.39
CA MET A 35 -18.43 10.65 7.54
C MET A 35 -18.48 9.12 7.72
N PRO A 36 -19.45 8.59 8.49
CA PRO A 36 -19.60 7.14 8.69
C PRO A 36 -19.72 6.35 7.39
N LEU A 37 -20.40 6.91 6.38
CA LEU A 37 -20.50 6.28 5.06
C LEU A 37 -19.13 6.17 4.38
N THR A 38 -18.35 7.25 4.35
CA THR A 38 -17.01 7.28 3.77
C THR A 38 -16.07 6.31 4.48
N ALA A 39 -16.14 6.22 5.80
CA ALA A 39 -15.34 5.26 6.58
C ALA A 39 -15.63 3.81 6.17
N ARG A 40 -16.90 3.45 5.98
CA ARG A 40 -17.29 2.10 5.51
C ARG A 40 -16.82 1.82 4.09
N VAL A 41 -16.94 2.79 3.19
CA VAL A 41 -16.47 2.65 1.80
C VAL A 41 -14.95 2.43 1.76
N LEU A 42 -14.18 3.21 2.54
CA LEU A 42 -12.73 3.04 2.64
C LEU A 42 -12.35 1.69 3.26
N ALA A 43 -13.11 1.22 4.25
CA ALA A 43 -12.92 -0.09 4.85
C ALA A 43 -13.17 -1.22 3.83
N GLY A 44 -14.22 -1.09 3.01
CA GLY A 44 -14.50 -1.99 1.88
C GLY A 44 -13.39 -2.01 0.84
N TRP A 45 -12.83 -0.84 0.50
CA TRP A 45 -11.65 -0.77 -0.37
C TRP A 45 -10.45 -1.47 0.27
N GLY A 46 -10.20 -1.29 1.57
CA GLY A 46 -9.18 -2.05 2.29
C GLY A 46 -9.35 -3.58 2.14
N GLY A 47 -10.59 -4.06 2.01
CA GLY A 47 -10.92 -5.45 1.75
C GLY A 47 -10.36 -5.97 0.41
N LEU A 48 -10.32 -5.14 -0.63
CA LEU A 48 -9.70 -5.48 -1.91
C LEU A 48 -8.21 -5.77 -1.73
N LEU A 49 -7.51 -4.96 -0.94
CA LEU A 49 -6.09 -5.17 -0.64
C LEU A 49 -5.90 -6.40 0.26
N ALA A 50 -6.81 -6.61 1.21
CA ALA A 50 -6.77 -7.73 2.14
C ALA A 50 -6.90 -9.09 1.46
N VAL A 51 -7.75 -9.19 0.43
CA VAL A 51 -7.95 -10.43 -0.35
C VAL A 51 -6.96 -10.53 -1.52
N GLY A 52 -6.65 -9.40 -2.16
CA GLY A 52 -5.70 -9.32 -3.28
C GLY A 52 -4.28 -9.73 -2.90
N ASN A 53 -3.75 -9.28 -1.75
CA ASN A 53 -2.38 -9.60 -1.35
C ASN A 53 -2.15 -11.12 -1.14
N PRO A 54 -2.99 -11.86 -0.39
CA PRO A 54 -2.84 -13.30 -0.22
C PRO A 54 -3.03 -14.09 -1.51
N THR A 55 -3.93 -13.67 -2.39
CA THR A 55 -4.18 -14.35 -3.67
C THR A 55 -3.00 -14.15 -4.63
N LEU A 56 -2.51 -12.92 -4.78
CA LEU A 56 -1.30 -12.62 -5.54
C LEU A 56 -0.04 -13.28 -4.94
N SER A 57 0.00 -13.52 -3.62
CA SER A 57 1.11 -14.21 -2.95
C SER A 57 1.38 -15.63 -3.47
N GLY A 58 0.36 -16.28 -4.05
CA GLY A 58 0.45 -17.61 -4.63
C GLY A 58 1.10 -17.63 -6.01
N ASP A 59 1.01 -16.53 -6.75
CA ASP A 59 1.45 -16.46 -8.13
C ASP A 59 2.96 -16.21 -8.22
N ARG A 60 3.67 -17.11 -8.93
CA ARG A 60 5.12 -17.03 -9.16
C ARG A 60 5.45 -16.08 -10.30
N ARG A 61 4.48 -15.72 -11.14
CA ARG A 61 4.70 -14.87 -12.31
C ARG A 61 4.89 -13.41 -11.87
N TRP A 62 6.10 -12.90 -12.10
CA TRP A 62 6.49 -11.53 -11.75
C TRP A 62 5.59 -10.46 -12.36
N SER A 63 5.09 -10.69 -13.59
CA SER A 63 4.19 -9.75 -14.28
C SER A 63 2.92 -9.44 -13.49
N SER A 64 2.40 -10.41 -12.74
CA SER A 64 1.19 -10.25 -11.92
C SER A 64 1.41 -9.29 -10.74
N TRP A 65 2.64 -9.21 -10.21
CA TRP A 65 2.97 -8.37 -9.06
C TRP A 65 3.25 -6.91 -9.43
N VAL A 66 3.79 -6.66 -10.61
CA VAL A 66 4.18 -5.31 -11.05
C VAL A 66 2.97 -4.38 -11.08
N VAL A 67 1.87 -4.85 -11.68
CA VAL A 67 0.64 -4.05 -11.81
C VAL A 67 0.06 -3.70 -10.44
N GLY A 68 0.03 -4.66 -9.51
CA GLY A 68 -0.46 -4.42 -8.14
C GLY A 68 0.41 -3.41 -7.37
N VAL A 69 1.74 -3.55 -7.49
CA VAL A 69 2.70 -2.64 -6.85
C VAL A 69 2.62 -1.24 -7.43
N GLU A 70 2.57 -1.09 -8.76
CA GLU A 70 2.44 0.20 -9.44
C GLU A 70 1.11 0.89 -9.11
N SER A 71 0.02 0.12 -9.05
CA SER A 71 -1.30 0.65 -8.67
C SER A 71 -1.31 1.22 -7.25
N ILE A 72 -0.74 0.48 -6.28
CA ILE A 72 -0.65 0.93 -4.89
C ILE A 72 0.30 2.13 -4.78
N ALA A 73 1.41 2.13 -5.51
CA ALA A 73 2.35 3.26 -5.52
C ALA A 73 1.69 4.54 -6.09
N LEU A 74 0.98 4.42 -7.21
CA LEU A 74 0.25 5.53 -7.82
C LEU A 74 -0.81 6.08 -6.86
N TRP A 75 -1.57 5.21 -6.21
CA TRP A 75 -2.56 5.62 -5.21
C TRP A 75 -1.94 6.45 -4.07
N HIS A 76 -0.81 5.99 -3.50
CA HIS A 76 -0.11 6.73 -2.45
C HIS A 76 0.48 8.05 -2.95
N LEU A 77 0.98 8.08 -4.19
CA LEU A 77 1.51 9.29 -4.81
C LEU A 77 0.41 10.34 -4.97
N LEU A 78 -0.72 9.97 -5.57
CA LEU A 78 -1.88 10.85 -5.74
C LEU A 78 -2.41 11.35 -4.41
N PHE A 79 -2.48 10.47 -3.40
CA PHE A 79 -2.83 10.85 -2.03
C PHE A 79 -1.87 11.91 -1.48
N LEU A 80 -0.55 11.73 -1.58
CA LEU A 80 0.43 12.68 -1.06
C LEU A 80 0.39 14.02 -1.80
N VAL A 81 0.19 14.00 -3.12
CA VAL A 81 0.00 15.22 -3.93
C VAL A 81 -1.19 16.01 -3.39
N ARG A 82 -2.37 15.36 -3.25
CA ARG A 82 -3.57 16.04 -2.74
C ARG A 82 -3.41 16.47 -1.28
N ALA A 83 -2.86 15.62 -0.42
CA ALA A 83 -2.61 15.94 0.97
C ALA A 83 -1.74 17.19 1.11
N SER A 84 -0.72 17.33 0.25
CA SER A 84 0.17 18.49 0.28
C SER A 84 -0.49 19.79 -0.18
N ALA A 85 -1.52 19.71 -1.03
CA ALA A 85 -2.33 20.85 -1.46
C ALA A 85 -3.38 21.26 -0.41
N VAL A 86 -3.89 20.31 0.40
CA VAL A 86 -5.00 20.56 1.34
C VAL A 86 -4.64 20.15 2.76
N ARG A 87 -3.54 20.70 3.27
CA ARG A 87 -2.98 20.35 4.60
C ARG A 87 -3.87 20.78 5.77
N GLN A 88 -4.68 21.81 5.55
CA GLN A 88 -5.58 22.39 6.54
C GLN A 88 -6.74 21.46 6.95
N ASP A 89 -7.09 20.48 6.11
CA ASP A 89 -8.17 19.53 6.39
C ASP A 89 -7.74 18.42 7.38
N PHE A 90 -6.44 18.35 7.70
CA PHE A 90 -5.91 17.40 8.67
C PHE A 90 -6.12 17.93 10.09
N THR A 91 -6.48 17.06 11.03
CA THR A 91 -6.83 17.42 12.41
C THR A 91 -5.70 18.18 13.15
N ALA A 92 -4.44 17.96 12.77
CA ALA A 92 -3.28 18.66 13.34
C ALA A 92 -2.77 19.84 12.48
N GLY A 93 -3.47 20.20 11.40
CA GLY A 93 -3.03 21.21 10.41
C GLY A 93 -1.70 20.87 9.73
N SER A 94 -1.22 19.63 9.88
CA SER A 94 0.13 19.20 9.51
C SER A 94 0.11 17.88 8.76
N LEU A 95 1.04 17.76 7.82
CA LEU A 95 1.33 16.52 7.10
C LEU A 95 2.10 15.50 7.96
N VAL A 96 2.48 15.84 9.19
CA VAL A 96 3.19 14.93 10.10
C VAL A 96 2.15 14.15 10.91
N ASN A 97 1.58 13.11 10.31
CA ASN A 97 0.67 12.19 10.99
C ASN A 97 1.04 10.74 10.70
N GLY A 98 0.50 9.80 11.49
CA GLY A 98 0.83 8.39 11.34
C GLY A 98 0.48 7.81 9.96
N TYR A 99 -0.53 8.36 9.29
CA TYR A 99 -0.97 7.90 7.97
C TYR A 99 0.00 8.33 6.86
N THR A 100 0.37 9.61 6.81
CA THR A 100 1.35 10.13 5.83
C THR A 100 2.74 9.53 6.04
N ALA A 101 3.14 9.27 7.29
CA ALA A 101 4.36 8.55 7.60
C ALA A 101 4.36 7.12 7.01
N ARG A 102 3.26 6.37 7.23
CA ARG A 102 3.08 5.04 6.62
C ARG A 102 3.06 5.09 5.10
N ALA A 103 2.36 6.06 4.50
CA ALA A 103 2.30 6.24 3.05
C ALA A 103 3.69 6.46 2.44
N ARG A 104 4.50 7.35 3.04
CA ARG A 104 5.90 7.57 2.61
C ARG A 104 6.75 6.32 2.81
N GLY A 105 6.59 5.63 3.94
CA GLY A 105 7.30 4.39 4.22
C GLY A 105 7.02 3.30 3.18
N ILE A 106 5.76 3.13 2.77
CA ILE A 106 5.36 2.19 1.71
C ILE A 106 6.02 2.54 0.38
N LEU A 107 6.02 3.82 -0.01
CA LEU A 107 6.67 4.27 -1.25
C LEU A 107 8.18 4.03 -1.23
N ILE A 108 8.86 4.33 -0.10
CA ILE A 108 10.30 4.08 0.06
C ILE A 108 10.60 2.58 -0.03
N LEU A 109 9.80 1.75 0.65
CA LEU A 109 9.94 0.30 0.61
C LEU A 109 9.75 -0.23 -0.82
N MET A 110 8.73 0.26 -1.54
CA MET A 110 8.46 -0.13 -2.92
C MET A 110 9.61 0.29 -3.85
N ALA A 111 10.10 1.52 -3.73
CA ALA A 111 11.24 2.00 -4.52
C ALA A 111 12.51 1.18 -4.24
N GLY A 112 12.77 0.83 -2.98
CA GLY A 112 13.89 -0.02 -2.58
C GLY A 112 13.78 -1.44 -3.13
N LEU A 113 12.59 -2.06 -3.04
CA LEU A 113 12.32 -3.38 -3.63
C LEU A 113 12.50 -3.35 -5.15
N TYR A 114 11.96 -2.33 -5.83
CA TYR A 114 12.09 -2.20 -7.27
C TYR A 114 13.55 -1.98 -7.69
N GLY A 115 14.30 -1.14 -6.96
CA GLY A 115 15.70 -0.83 -7.21
C GLY A 115 16.61 -2.04 -7.04
N THR A 116 16.53 -2.73 -5.89
CA THR A 116 17.31 -3.95 -5.60
C THR A 116 17.04 -5.05 -6.63
N MET A 117 15.81 -5.19 -7.10
CA MET A 117 15.45 -6.16 -8.13
C MET A 117 15.92 -5.78 -9.53
N LYS A 118 15.87 -4.49 -9.89
CA LYS A 118 16.42 -3.98 -11.17
C LYS A 118 17.94 -4.16 -11.23
N LEU A 119 18.63 -3.96 -10.10
CA LEU A 119 20.06 -4.20 -9.95
C LEU A 119 20.40 -5.69 -10.15
N ARG A 120 19.66 -6.60 -9.52
CA ARG A 120 19.84 -8.06 -9.70
C ARG A 120 19.66 -8.52 -11.15
N ARG A 121 18.71 -7.96 -11.89
CA ARG A 121 18.51 -8.27 -13.33
C ARG A 121 19.65 -7.79 -14.21
N ARG A 122 20.28 -6.66 -13.90
CA ARG A 122 21.44 -6.16 -14.65
C ARG A 122 22.68 -7.04 -14.45
N SER A 123 22.87 -7.59 -13.24
CA SER A 123 24.00 -8.50 -12.97
C SER A 123 23.84 -9.86 -13.67
N GLY A 124 22.62 -10.40 -13.77
CA GLY A 124 22.37 -11.65 -14.50
C GLY A 124 22.55 -11.55 -16.02
N ARG A 125 22.36 -10.34 -16.60
CA ARG A 125 22.49 -10.11 -18.05
C ARG A 125 23.93 -9.82 -18.51
N ARG A 126 24.84 -9.50 -17.57
CA ARG A 126 26.29 -9.35 -17.84
C ARG A 126 27.06 -10.68 -17.85
N GLY A 127 26.44 -11.79 -17.43
CA GLY A 127 27.05 -13.12 -17.43
C GLY A 127 26.94 -13.89 -18.74
N VAL A 128 26.17 -13.40 -19.72
CA VAL A 128 26.10 -13.98 -21.07
C VAL A 128 26.95 -13.11 -21.97
N SER A 129 28.27 -13.28 -21.89
CA SER A 129 29.15 -12.85 -22.98
C SER A 129 28.96 -13.88 -24.11
N PRO A 130 28.62 -13.48 -25.34
CA PRO A 130 28.68 -14.39 -26.46
C PRO A 130 30.14 -14.83 -26.60
N ALA A 131 30.41 -16.10 -26.34
CA ALA A 131 31.66 -16.71 -26.72
C ALA A 131 31.63 -16.85 -28.25
N ALA A 132 32.61 -16.19 -28.87
CA ALA A 132 33.16 -16.40 -30.22
C ALA A 132 32.17 -16.44 -31.40
#